data_AF-A0A536S1G2-F1
#
_entry.id   AF-A0A536S1G2-F1
#
_cell.length_a   1.000
_cell.length_b   1.000
_cell.length_c   1.000
_cell.angle_alpha   90.00
_cell.angle_beta   90.00
_cell.angle_gamma   90.00
#
_symmetry.space_group_name_H-M   'P 1'
#
loop_
_entity.id
_entity.type
_entity.pdbx_description
1 polymer ?
#
loop_
_entity_poly.entity_id
_entity_poly.type
_entity_poly.pdbx_seq_one_letter_code
_entity_poly.pdbx_strand_id
1 'polypeptide(L)' 'MPLYGYRGKTPKVAPDAFVAPTAVLIGDVTVESGASVWFGTV' A
#
# COMPACT_ATOMS: atom_id res chain seq x y z
N MET A 1 7.63 3.37 4.50
CA MET A 1 6.42 2.77 3.91
C MET A 1 6.20 1.39 4.54
N PRO A 2 5.17 1.25 5.40
CA PRO A 2 4.83 -0.03 6.02
C PRO A 2 4.09 -0.94 5.02
N LEU A 3 4.86 -1.62 4.16
CA LEU A 3 4.35 -2.66 3.27
C LEU A 3 4.74 -4.02 3.83
N TYR A 4 3.76 -4.83 4.22
CA TYR A 4 4.01 -6.11 4.88
C TYR A 4 3.53 -7.27 4.00
N GLY A 5 4.41 -8.25 3.81
CA GLY A 5 4.06 -9.51 3.18
C GLY A 5 3.19 -10.36 4.11
N TYR A 6 2.19 -11.05 3.55
CA TYR A 6 1.34 -12.00 4.26
C TYR A 6 0.99 -13.19 3.36
N ARG A 7 1.20 -14.42 3.85
CA ARG A 7 0.92 -15.68 3.12
C ARG A 7 1.50 -15.71 1.69
N GLY A 8 2.73 -15.22 1.52
CA GLY A 8 3.40 -15.18 0.22
C GLY A 8 2.91 -14.08 -0.75
N LYS A 9 2.10 -13.13 -0.26
CA LYS A 9 1.62 -11.97 -1.01
C LYS A 9 2.22 -10.70 -0.43
N THR A 10 2.64 -9.78 -1.30
CA THR A 10 3.20 -8.49 -0.91
C THR A 10 2.44 -7.38 -1.64
N PRO A 11 2.14 -6.24 -0.98
CA PRO A 11 1.50 -5.11 -1.62
C PRO A 11 2.26 -4.68 -2.89
N LYS A 12 1.51 -4.38 -3.95
CA LYS A 12 2.01 -3.80 -5.19
C LYS A 12 1.49 -2.37 -5.29
N VAL A 13 2.39 -1.41 -5.42
CA VAL A 13 2.07 0.01 -5.43
C VAL A 13 2.62 0.63 -6.70
N ALA A 14 1.78 1.30 -7.46
CA ALA A 14 2.19 2.05 -8.64
C ALA A 14 3.16 3.19 -8.25
N PRO A 15 4.18 3.50 -9.06
CA PRO A 15 5.21 4.49 -8.70
C PRO A 15 4.70 5.90 -8.44
N ASP A 16 3.56 6.25 -9.05
CA ASP A 16 2.90 7.56 -8.98
C ASP A 16 1.80 7.62 -7.91
N ALA A 17 1.47 6.50 -7.26
CA ALA A 17 0.47 6.48 -6.21
C ALA A 17 0.97 7.18 -4.94
N PHE A 18 0.07 7.93 -4.29
CA PHE A 18 0.37 8.51 -2.99
C PHE A 18 0.03 7.51 -1.88
N VAL A 19 1.01 7.15 -1.06
CA VAL A 19 0.80 6.37 0.17
C VAL A 19 1.34 7.17 1.35
N ALA A 20 0.44 7.60 2.23
CA ALA A 20 0.80 8.35 3.42
C ALA A 20 1.80 7.55 4.30
N PRO A 21 2.77 8.20 4.95
CA PRO A 21 3.80 7.52 5.75
C PRO A 21 3.26 6.62 6.88
N THR A 22 2.05 6.92 7.38
CA THR A 22 1.38 6.19 8.47
C THR A 22 0.34 5.18 7.99
N ALA A 23 0.11 5.05 6.68
CA ALA A 23 -0.77 4.02 6.13
C ALA A 23 -0.07 2.65 6.17
N VAL A 24 -0.84 1.57 6.39
CA VAL A 24 -0.31 0.20 6.49
C VAL A 24 -0.96 -0.66 5.42
N LEU A 25 -0.17 -1.30 4.55
CA LEU A 25 -0.69 -2.24 3.54
C LEU A 25 -0.17 -3.65 3.82
N ILE A 26 -1.05 -4.65 3.82
CA ILE A 26 -0.73 -6.03 4.22
C ILE A 26 -1.26 -7.05 3.19
N GLY A 27 -0.38 -7.91 2.68
CA GLY A 27 -0.77 -9.05 1.86
C GLY A 27 -1.12 -8.70 0.41
N ASP A 28 -2.25 -9.22 -0.08
CA ASP A 28 -2.65 -9.17 -1.49
C ASP A 28 -3.35 -7.84 -1.83
N VAL A 29 -2.59 -6.74 -1.78
CA VAL A 29 -3.06 -5.38 -2.05
C VAL A 29 -2.45 -4.86 -3.35
N THR A 30 -3.27 -4.22 -4.19
CA THR A 30 -2.81 -3.49 -5.38
C THR A 30 -3.29 -2.04 -5.29
N VAL A 31 -2.35 -1.09 -5.34
CA VAL A 31 -2.59 0.34 -5.43
C VAL A 31 -2.22 0.79 -6.84
N GLU A 32 -3.23 1.09 -7.63
CA GLU A 32 -3.09 1.47 -9.04
C GLU A 32 -2.60 2.92 -9.22
N SER A 33 -2.18 3.25 -10.44
CA SER A 33 -1.74 4.60 -10.83
C SER A 33 -2.82 5.65 -10.54
N GLY A 34 -2.40 6.82 -10.04
CA GLY A 34 -3.29 7.91 -9.62
C GLY A 34 -4.09 7.67 -8.33
N ALA A 35 -3.98 6.50 -7.69
CA ALA A 35 -4.64 6.25 -6.41
C ALA A 35 -3.95 6.95 -5.23
N SER A 36 -4.70 7.14 -4.15
CA SER A 36 -4.17 7.71 -2.90
C SER A 36 -4.66 6.95 -1.67
N VAL A 37 -3.74 6.63 -0.76
CA VAL A 37 -3.99 6.01 0.54
C VAL A 37 -3.55 6.99 1.63
N TRP A 38 -4.49 7.40 2.47
CA TRP A 38 -4.31 8.52 3.38
C TRP A 38 -3.92 8.08 4.79
N PHE A 39 -3.61 9.06 5.63
CA PHE A 39 -3.07 8.84 6.97
C PHE A 39 -3.96 7.94 7.82
N GLY A 40 -3.37 6.91 8.44
CA GLY A 40 -4.07 5.99 9.34
C GLY A 40 -4.94 4.94 8.66
N THR A 41 -4.98 4.87 7.33
CA THR A 41 -5.63 3.78 6.60
C THR A 41 -4.90 2.44 6.83
N VAL A 42 -5.69 1.37 6.97
CA VAL A 42 -5.25 -0.03 7.10
C VAL A 42 -6.04 -0.88 6.11
#